data_AF-A0A1V5QMR8-F1
#
_entry.id   AF-A0A1V5QMR8-F1
#
_cell.length_a   1.000
_cell.length_b   1.000
_cell.length_c   1.000
_cell.angle_alpha   90.00
_cell.angle_beta   90.00
_cell.angle_gamma   90.00
#
_symmetry.space_group_name_H-M   'P 1'
#
loop_
_entity.id
_entity.type
_entity.pdbx_description
1 polymer ?
#
loop_
_entity_poly.entity_id
_entity_poly.type
_entity_poly.pdbx_seq_one_letter_code
_entity_poly.pdbx_strand_id
1 'polypeptide(L)'
;MSSGFSISDEQLKAFEDILSKKNVFSTHLTMQEAKYDAFKALSGYEKVLSDIKTKIPLGFSNQAVIECDSSNLMDVFLASIKFSIQSGFTPVLVLFMNNYLTIKKRLEEEEINDKCIIIDAVSRSISPVVEGEGLFFADSLRNLTQIQIKILKIISSNSNVALVCDSISVLNYYHDDDVVFKFVYSLTKLARKYSSAGFYINTDSQLSQKLGQFFDEQVILKKYL
;
A
#
# COMPACT_ATOMS: atom_id res chain seq x y z
N MET A 1 -15.93 -18.01 -21.51
CA MET A 1 -14.63 -18.26 -22.19
C MET A 1 -13.56 -18.23 -21.13
N SER A 2 -13.01 -19.39 -20.75
CA SER A 2 -12.00 -19.52 -19.70
C SER A 2 -10.63 -19.17 -20.27
N SER A 3 -10.11 -17.99 -19.94
CA SER A 3 -8.71 -17.63 -20.20
C SER A 3 -7.82 -18.39 -19.22
N GLY A 4 -7.33 -19.55 -19.64
CA GLY A 4 -6.31 -20.29 -18.92
C GLY A 4 -5.01 -19.48 -18.90
N PHE A 5 -4.42 -19.34 -17.72
CA PHE A 5 -3.05 -18.85 -17.58
C PHE A 5 -2.10 -19.80 -18.31
N SER A 6 -1.49 -19.36 -19.42
CA SER A 6 -0.42 -20.10 -20.08
C SER A 6 0.91 -19.76 -19.40
N ILE A 7 1.45 -20.73 -18.66
CA ILE A 7 2.81 -20.67 -18.12
C ILE A 7 3.77 -20.68 -19.32
N SER A 8 4.76 -19.78 -19.35
CA SER A 8 5.73 -19.76 -20.45
C SER A 8 6.65 -20.98 -20.40
N ASP A 9 7.18 -21.41 -21.55
CA ASP A 9 8.10 -22.54 -21.62
C ASP A 9 9.36 -22.35 -20.76
N GLU A 10 9.78 -21.09 -20.55
CA GLU A 10 10.88 -20.74 -19.64
C GLU A 10 10.51 -20.94 -18.16
N GLN A 11 9.28 -20.62 -17.77
CA GLN A 11 8.78 -20.85 -16.40
C GLN A 11 8.58 -22.34 -16.12
N LEU A 12 8.10 -23.10 -17.11
CA LEU A 12 7.98 -24.57 -17.05
C LEU A 12 9.34 -25.23 -16.88
N LYS A 13 10.34 -24.79 -17.66
CA LYS A 13 11.71 -25.30 -17.58
C LYS A 13 12.39 -24.98 -16.25
N ALA A 14 12.21 -23.77 -15.73
CA ALA A 14 12.69 -23.41 -14.39
C ALA A 14 12.06 -24.28 -13.29
N PHE A 15 10.77 -24.61 -13.42
CA PHE A 15 10.08 -25.54 -12.51
C PHE A 15 10.64 -26.96 -12.59
N GLU A 16 10.87 -27.47 -13.80
CA GLU A 16 11.45 -28.81 -14.03
C GLU A 16 12.90 -28.91 -13.53
N ASP A 17 13.69 -27.86 -13.68
CA ASP A 17 15.07 -27.81 -13.19
C ASP A 17 15.12 -27.82 -11.65
N ILE A 18 14.19 -27.13 -10.98
CA ILE A 18 14.05 -27.14 -9.51
C ILE A 18 13.59 -28.52 -9.00
N LEU A 19 12.66 -29.17 -9.70
CA LEU A 19 12.13 -30.48 -9.30
C LEU A 19 13.10 -31.63 -9.59
N SER A 20 13.92 -31.52 -10.63
CA SER A 20 14.81 -32.59 -11.09
C SER A 20 16.13 -32.72 -10.30
N LYS A 21 16.38 -31.87 -9.29
CA LYS A 21 17.63 -31.85 -8.48
C LYS A 21 18.91 -31.82 -9.33
N LYS A 22 18.86 -31.35 -10.58
CA LYS A 22 20.07 -31.16 -11.37
C LYS A 22 20.81 -29.95 -10.83
N ASN A 23 21.82 -30.22 -10.00
CA ASN A 23 22.80 -29.26 -9.51
C ASN A 23 23.52 -28.60 -10.69
N VAL A 24 22.98 -27.51 -11.21
CA VAL A 24 23.71 -26.57 -12.04
C VAL A 24 23.39 -25.19 -11.52
N PHE A 25 23.99 -24.81 -10.39
CA PHE A 25 24.51 -23.47 -10.14
C PHE A 25 25.34 -23.54 -8.86
N SER A 26 26.65 -23.41 -9.03
CA SER A 26 27.64 -23.26 -7.97
C SER A 26 27.54 -21.86 -7.37
N THR A 27 26.65 -21.71 -6.41
CA THR A 27 26.75 -20.73 -5.32
C THR A 27 26.04 -21.38 -4.14
N HIS A 28 26.70 -21.43 -2.99
CA HIS A 28 26.14 -22.00 -1.77
C HIS A 28 24.98 -21.12 -1.26
N LEU A 29 23.84 -21.18 -1.94
CA LEU A 29 22.54 -20.89 -1.36
C LEU A 29 22.02 -22.24 -0.89
N THR A 30 21.77 -22.37 0.41
CA THR A 30 21.19 -23.62 0.89
C THR A 30 19.84 -23.82 0.20
N MET A 31 19.53 -25.04 -0.21
CA MET A 31 18.29 -25.39 -0.93
C MET A 31 17.03 -24.99 -0.12
N GLN A 32 17.17 -24.70 1.17
CA GLN A 32 16.14 -24.12 2.04
C GLN A 32 15.98 -22.61 1.85
N GLU A 33 17.06 -21.82 1.74
CA GLU A 33 17.00 -20.38 1.49
C GLU A 33 16.39 -20.08 0.11
N ALA A 34 16.82 -20.79 -0.94
CA ALA A 34 16.26 -20.62 -2.27
C ALA A 34 14.77 -21.01 -2.37
N LYS A 35 14.33 -22.04 -1.61
CA LYS A 35 12.91 -22.40 -1.52
C LYS A 35 12.12 -21.43 -0.66
N TYR A 36 12.71 -20.89 0.40
CA TYR A 36 12.09 -19.90 1.27
C TYR A 36 11.93 -18.55 0.56
N ASP A 37 12.90 -18.15 -0.27
CA ASP A 37 12.84 -16.96 -1.09
C ASP A 37 11.90 -17.12 -2.28
N ALA A 38 11.85 -18.28 -2.93
CA ALA A 38 10.84 -18.58 -3.95
C ALA A 38 9.43 -18.67 -3.36
N PHE A 39 9.28 -19.22 -2.15
CA PHE A 39 8.02 -19.24 -1.42
C PHE A 39 7.62 -17.83 -0.99
N LYS A 40 8.54 -17.00 -0.47
CA LYS A 40 8.33 -15.56 -0.20
C LYS A 40 7.98 -14.75 -1.44
N ALA A 41 8.63 -15.00 -2.56
CA ALA A 41 8.30 -14.38 -3.85
C ALA A 41 6.90 -14.80 -4.34
N LEU A 42 6.42 -15.97 -3.93
CA LEU A 42 5.04 -16.46 -4.15
C LEU A 42 4.08 -16.16 -2.98
N SER A 43 4.56 -15.68 -1.83
CA SER A 43 3.82 -15.61 -0.56
C SER A 43 3.78 -14.19 0.01
N GLY A 44 2.57 -13.71 0.27
CA GLY A 44 2.32 -12.40 0.87
C GLY A 44 1.93 -11.39 -0.19
N TYR A 45 2.86 -10.52 -0.57
CA TYR A 45 2.59 -9.34 -1.40
C TYR A 45 1.97 -9.61 -2.78
N GLU A 46 2.53 -10.48 -3.63
CA GLU A 46 1.96 -10.74 -4.97
C GLU A 46 0.55 -11.35 -4.89
N LYS A 47 0.31 -12.18 -3.88
CA LYS A 47 -1.01 -12.72 -3.59
C LYS A 47 -1.98 -11.63 -3.14
N VAL A 48 -1.54 -10.77 -2.22
CA VAL A 48 -2.32 -9.61 -1.74
C VAL A 48 -2.65 -8.67 -2.90
N LEU A 49 -1.70 -8.42 -3.81
CA LEU A 49 -1.93 -7.64 -5.02
C LEU A 49 -2.97 -8.30 -5.93
N SER A 50 -2.89 -9.62 -6.12
CA SER A 50 -3.90 -10.38 -6.85
C SER A 50 -5.28 -10.23 -6.21
N ASP A 51 -5.38 -10.36 -4.89
CA ASP A 51 -6.65 -10.21 -4.17
C ASP A 51 -7.22 -8.79 -4.32
N ILE A 52 -6.37 -7.76 -4.20
CA ILE A 52 -6.76 -6.37 -4.45
C ILE A 52 -7.32 -6.22 -5.86
N LYS A 53 -6.66 -6.76 -6.89
CA LYS A 53 -7.12 -6.70 -8.28
C LYS A 53 -8.45 -7.43 -8.52
N THR A 54 -8.72 -8.49 -7.77
CA THR A 54 -9.99 -9.24 -7.90
C THR A 54 -11.15 -8.53 -7.20
N LYS A 55 -10.87 -7.74 -6.17
CA LYS A 55 -11.88 -7.06 -5.34
C LYS A 55 -12.08 -5.61 -5.71
N ILE A 56 -11.08 -4.96 -6.33
CA ILE A 56 -11.11 -3.57 -6.76
C ILE A 56 -10.93 -3.53 -8.28
N PRO A 57 -11.88 -2.96 -9.05
CA PRO A 57 -11.80 -2.87 -10.50
C PRO A 57 -10.54 -2.14 -11.01
N LEU A 58 -10.00 -2.55 -12.16
CA LEU A 58 -8.97 -1.76 -12.84
C LEU A 58 -9.53 -0.41 -13.29
N GLY A 59 -8.77 0.67 -13.10
CA GLY A 59 -9.24 2.04 -13.38
C GLY A 59 -10.14 2.63 -12.30
N PHE A 60 -10.14 2.04 -11.09
CA PHE A 60 -10.86 2.55 -9.93
C PHE A 60 -10.42 3.98 -9.57
N SER A 61 -11.32 4.94 -9.77
CA SER A 61 -11.18 6.34 -9.33
C SER A 61 -12.00 6.66 -8.07
N ASN A 62 -12.43 5.60 -7.37
CA ASN A 62 -13.29 5.65 -6.19
C ASN A 62 -12.46 5.45 -4.90
N GLN A 63 -13.14 5.27 -3.77
CA GLN A 63 -12.54 5.14 -2.44
C GLN A 63 -12.74 3.73 -1.88
N ALA A 64 -11.66 3.07 -1.46
CA ALA A 64 -11.67 1.75 -0.84
C ALA A 64 -11.06 1.79 0.56
N VAL A 65 -11.71 1.12 1.51
CA VAL A 65 -11.10 0.77 2.80
C VAL A 65 -10.66 -0.68 2.76
N ILE A 66 -9.40 -0.93 3.16
CA ILE A 66 -8.79 -2.25 3.15
C ILE A 66 -8.51 -2.66 4.59
N GLU A 67 -9.31 -3.58 5.09
CA GLU A 67 -9.09 -4.23 6.38
C GLU A 67 -8.06 -5.34 6.23
N CYS A 68 -7.03 -5.33 7.08
CA CYS A 68 -6.00 -6.36 7.09
C CYS A 68 -5.50 -6.66 8.51
N ASP A 69 -4.76 -7.74 8.66
CA ASP A 69 -4.08 -8.05 9.91
C ASP A 69 -2.84 -7.16 10.10
N SER A 70 -2.46 -6.83 11.32
CA SER A 70 -1.22 -6.06 11.55
C SER A 70 0.03 -6.74 10.97
N SER A 71 -0.01 -8.07 10.83
CA SER A 71 1.11 -8.86 10.29
C SER A 71 1.27 -8.81 8.77
N ASN A 72 0.25 -8.38 8.01
CA ASN A 72 0.33 -8.22 6.54
C ASN A 72 0.19 -6.76 6.09
N LEU A 73 0.16 -5.79 7.01
CA LEU A 73 -0.02 -4.38 6.71
C LEU A 73 0.97 -3.84 5.68
N MET A 74 2.26 -4.16 5.80
CA MET A 74 3.27 -3.69 4.83
C MET A 74 3.02 -4.26 3.43
N ASP A 75 2.67 -5.54 3.33
CA ASP A 75 2.36 -6.19 2.06
C ASP A 75 1.13 -5.56 1.41
N VAL A 76 0.09 -5.28 2.20
CA VAL A 76 -1.12 -4.58 1.73
C VAL A 76 -0.81 -3.15 1.30
N PHE A 77 0.07 -2.47 2.03
CA PHE A 77 0.50 -1.12 1.68
C PHE A 77 1.24 -1.09 0.36
N LEU A 78 2.29 -1.89 0.20
CA LEU A 78 3.02 -2.00 -1.06
C LEU A 78 2.09 -2.44 -2.20
N ALA A 79 1.19 -3.39 -1.96
CA ALA A 79 0.30 -3.89 -3.01
C ALA A 79 -0.67 -2.81 -3.49
N SER A 80 -1.15 -1.96 -2.58
CA SER A 80 -1.99 -0.81 -2.92
C SER A 80 -1.23 0.24 -3.75
N ILE A 81 0.07 0.44 -3.47
CA ILE A 81 0.95 1.32 -4.25
C ILE A 81 1.13 0.77 -5.67
N LYS A 82 1.51 -0.52 -5.80
CA LYS A 82 1.70 -1.15 -7.11
C LYS A 82 0.41 -1.20 -7.91
N PHE A 83 -0.73 -1.47 -7.27
CA PHE A 83 -2.04 -1.42 -7.91
C PHE A 83 -2.37 -0.01 -8.43
N SER A 84 -2.07 1.03 -7.66
CA SER A 84 -2.25 2.44 -8.08
C SER A 84 -1.43 2.77 -9.32
N ILE A 85 -0.14 2.41 -9.33
CA ILE A 85 0.76 2.62 -10.47
C ILE A 85 0.25 1.86 -11.70
N GLN A 86 -0.14 0.59 -11.55
CA GLN A 86 -0.67 -0.23 -12.65
C GLN A 86 -2.00 0.29 -13.20
N SER A 87 -2.76 1.01 -12.38
CA SER A 87 -4.01 1.67 -12.76
C SER A 87 -3.80 3.05 -13.37
N GLY A 88 -2.55 3.49 -13.56
CA GLY A 88 -2.20 4.78 -14.17
C GLY A 88 -2.24 5.97 -13.22
N PHE A 89 -2.25 5.73 -11.90
CA PHE A 89 -2.23 6.79 -10.90
C PHE A 89 -0.83 6.99 -10.31
N THR A 90 -0.49 8.24 -9.99
CA THR A 90 0.65 8.57 -9.13
C THR A 90 0.25 8.38 -7.66
N PRO A 91 0.86 7.44 -6.91
CA PRO A 91 0.55 7.23 -5.51
C PRO A 91 1.01 8.41 -4.65
N VAL A 92 0.12 8.88 -3.79
CA VAL A 92 0.41 9.82 -2.70
C VAL A 92 0.33 9.04 -1.39
N LEU A 93 1.50 8.69 -0.86
CA LEU A 93 1.66 7.89 0.33
C LEU A 93 1.48 8.77 1.56
N VAL A 94 0.47 8.47 2.38
CA VAL A 94 0.24 9.17 3.63
C VAL A 94 0.64 8.24 4.77
N LEU A 95 1.74 8.60 5.45
CA LEU A 95 2.35 7.76 6.47
C LEU A 95 1.93 8.22 7.86
N PHE A 96 1.04 7.44 8.47
CA PHE A 96 0.62 7.51 9.86
C PHE A 96 1.39 6.54 10.78
N MET A 97 1.82 5.39 10.25
CA MET A 97 2.50 4.35 11.00
C MET A 97 3.98 4.23 10.64
N ASN A 98 4.30 4.15 9.35
CA ASN A 98 5.67 3.97 8.90
C ASN A 98 6.39 5.32 8.79
N ASN A 99 7.71 5.30 8.86
CA ASN A 99 8.52 6.47 8.59
C ASN A 99 9.09 6.42 7.16
N TYR A 100 9.44 7.59 6.63
CA TYR A 100 10.01 7.75 5.29
C TYR A 100 11.19 6.82 5.03
N LEU A 101 12.14 6.69 5.97
CA LEU A 101 13.32 5.83 5.75
C LEU A 101 12.94 4.36 5.55
N THR A 102 11.96 3.87 6.31
CA THR A 102 11.46 2.50 6.20
C THR A 102 10.77 2.30 4.86
N ILE A 103 9.87 3.21 4.48
CA ILE A 103 9.15 3.13 3.21
C ILE A 103 10.09 3.28 2.03
N LYS A 104 11.03 4.22 2.08
CA LYS A 104 12.01 4.44 1.01
C LYS A 104 12.80 3.16 0.71
N LYS A 105 13.30 2.48 1.73
CA LYS A 105 14.01 1.21 1.56
C LYS A 105 13.12 0.16 0.87
N ARG A 106 11.85 0.05 1.25
CA ARG A 106 10.90 -0.88 0.61
C ARG A 106 10.58 -0.51 -0.83
N LEU A 107 10.43 0.78 -1.13
CA LEU A 107 10.19 1.24 -2.50
C LEU A 107 11.40 1.05 -3.40
N GLU A 108 12.62 1.17 -2.85
CA GLU A 108 13.87 0.86 -3.55
C GLU A 108 14.00 -0.65 -3.83
N GLU A 109 13.67 -1.51 -2.87
CA GLU A 109 13.61 -2.97 -3.05
C GLU A 109 12.63 -3.39 -4.17
N GLU A 110 11.57 -2.60 -4.39
CA GLU A 110 10.52 -2.86 -5.39
C GLU A 110 10.68 -2.04 -6.69
N GLU A 111 11.75 -1.24 -6.84
CA GLU A 111 12.03 -0.41 -8.03
C GLU A 111 10.88 0.57 -8.40
N ILE A 112 10.24 1.17 -7.38
CA ILE A 112 9.11 2.10 -7.52
C ILE A 112 9.27 3.42 -6.73
N ASN A 113 10.48 3.69 -6.24
CA ASN A 113 10.79 4.85 -5.40
C ASN A 113 10.58 6.21 -6.08
N ASP A 114 10.78 6.30 -7.41
CA ASP A 114 10.65 7.51 -8.21
C ASP A 114 9.20 7.84 -8.63
N LYS A 115 8.26 6.92 -8.36
CA LYS A 115 6.86 7.02 -8.82
C LYS A 115 5.90 7.58 -7.77
N CYS A 116 6.37 7.85 -6.55
CA CYS A 116 5.53 8.14 -5.39
C CYS A 116 5.76 9.55 -4.84
N ILE A 117 4.70 10.19 -4.35
CA ILE A 117 4.76 11.38 -3.52
C ILE A 117 4.49 10.95 -2.07
N ILE A 118 5.26 11.46 -1.10
CA ILE A 118 5.19 11.03 0.30
C ILE A 118 4.81 12.21 1.19
N ILE A 119 3.80 11.98 2.04
CA ILE A 119 3.43 12.83 3.17
C ILE A 119 3.70 12.03 4.44
N ASP A 120 4.73 12.40 5.17
CA ASP A 120 5.18 11.70 6.36
C ASP A 120 4.80 12.49 7.64
N ALA A 121 3.98 11.88 8.49
CA ALA A 121 3.57 12.46 9.77
C ALA A 121 4.31 11.87 10.99
N VAL A 122 5.30 11.02 10.75
CA VAL A 122 6.07 10.25 11.75
C VAL A 122 7.51 10.75 11.88
N SER A 123 8.22 10.94 10.75
CA SER A 123 9.68 11.14 10.77
C SER A 123 10.15 12.47 11.36
N ARG A 124 9.32 13.53 11.30
CA ARG A 124 9.76 14.88 11.66
C ARG A 124 10.26 15.01 13.10
N SER A 125 9.76 14.16 13.99
CA SER A 125 10.20 14.09 15.39
C SER A 125 11.38 13.14 15.66
N ILE A 126 11.76 12.29 14.70
CA ILE A 126 12.68 11.16 14.92
C ILE A 126 13.87 11.12 13.97
N SER A 127 13.87 11.88 12.87
CA SER A 127 14.93 11.83 11.86
C SER A 127 15.21 13.21 11.26
N PRO A 128 16.49 13.56 11.02
CA PRO A 128 16.89 14.87 10.47
C PRO A 128 16.64 14.98 8.95
N VAL A 129 15.59 14.35 8.44
CA VAL A 129 15.27 14.38 7.01
C VAL A 129 14.67 15.73 6.65
N VAL A 130 15.21 16.36 5.61
CA VAL A 130 14.73 17.66 5.10
C VAL A 130 13.65 17.42 4.05
N GLU A 131 12.61 18.26 4.02
CA GLU A 131 11.62 18.24 2.93
C GLU A 131 12.33 18.39 1.57
N GLY A 132 11.81 17.72 0.56
CA GLY A 132 12.40 17.68 -0.77
C GLY A 132 11.35 17.47 -1.86
N GLU A 133 11.80 17.33 -3.09
CA GLU A 133 10.91 17.01 -4.20
C GLU A 133 10.20 15.67 -3.93
N GLY A 134 8.87 15.68 -3.94
CA GLY A 134 8.06 14.50 -3.63
C GLY A 134 8.01 14.08 -2.16
N LEU A 135 8.61 14.82 -1.21
CA LEU A 135 8.57 14.50 0.22
C LEU A 135 8.13 15.70 1.07
N PHE A 136 7.03 15.52 1.79
CA PHE A 136 6.43 16.53 2.66
C PHE A 136 6.25 15.98 4.08
N PHE A 137 6.54 16.79 5.10
CA PHE A 137 6.35 16.41 6.50
C PHE A 137 5.17 17.11 7.15
N ALA A 138 4.31 16.36 7.84
CA ALA A 138 3.46 16.94 8.87
C ALA A 138 4.23 17.03 10.19
N ASP A 139 3.87 18.00 11.04
CA ASP A 139 4.52 18.25 12.32
C ASP A 139 4.30 17.09 13.29
N SER A 140 3.11 16.48 13.25
CA SER A 140 2.75 15.29 14.01
C SER A 140 1.45 14.68 13.54
N LEU A 141 1.20 13.43 13.97
CA LEU A 141 -0.10 12.74 13.85
C LEU A 141 -1.25 13.49 14.56
N ARG A 142 -0.94 14.40 15.49
CA ARG A 142 -1.94 15.25 16.15
C ARG A 142 -2.44 16.39 15.24
N ASN A 143 -1.71 16.73 14.18
CA ASN A 143 -2.05 17.85 13.29
C ASN A 143 -2.77 17.38 12.01
N LEU A 144 -3.97 16.82 12.18
CA LEU A 144 -4.79 16.31 11.07
C LEU A 144 -5.09 17.40 10.01
N THR A 145 -5.28 18.64 10.44
CA THR A 145 -5.50 19.79 9.54
C THR A 145 -4.31 20.01 8.61
N GLN A 146 -3.07 19.97 9.13
CA GLN A 146 -1.88 20.14 8.30
C GLN A 146 -1.70 18.99 7.31
N ILE A 147 -1.99 17.75 7.73
CA ILE A 147 -1.98 16.57 6.85
C ILE A 147 -3.00 16.78 5.72
N GLN A 148 -4.23 17.18 6.03
CA GLN A 148 -5.26 17.45 5.03
C GLN A 148 -4.87 18.59 4.08
N ILE A 149 -4.25 19.67 4.58
CA ILE A 149 -3.77 20.77 3.74
C ILE A 149 -2.70 20.28 2.76
N LYS A 150 -1.77 19.43 3.21
CA LYS A 150 -0.73 18.86 2.35
C LYS A 150 -1.33 17.95 1.28
N ILE A 151 -2.26 17.08 1.66
CA ILE A 151 -3.03 16.24 0.73
C ILE A 151 -3.74 17.13 -0.31
N LEU A 152 -4.50 18.13 0.14
CA LEU A 152 -5.22 19.05 -0.75
C LEU A 152 -4.29 19.70 -1.77
N LYS A 153 -3.15 20.25 -1.33
CA LYS A 153 -2.18 20.90 -2.21
C LYS A 153 -1.65 19.96 -3.30
N ILE A 154 -1.38 18.70 -2.93
CA ILE A 154 -0.88 17.69 -3.88
C ILE A 154 -1.98 17.31 -4.86
N ILE A 155 -3.15 16.89 -4.38
CA ILE A 155 -4.20 16.40 -5.28
C ILE A 155 -4.83 17.51 -6.15
N SER A 156 -4.81 18.77 -5.71
CA SER A 156 -5.34 19.89 -6.50
C SER A 156 -4.40 20.30 -7.63
N SER A 157 -3.11 19.96 -7.51
CA SER A 157 -2.06 20.38 -8.45
C SER A 157 -1.59 19.24 -9.36
N ASN A 158 -2.05 18.02 -9.11
CA ASN A 158 -1.69 16.82 -9.87
C ASN A 158 -2.96 16.14 -10.37
N SER A 159 -2.95 15.71 -11.62
CA SER A 159 -4.00 14.86 -12.18
C SER A 159 -3.68 13.38 -11.96
N ASN A 160 -4.69 12.52 -11.88
CA ASN A 160 -4.52 11.07 -11.76
C ASN A 160 -3.67 10.66 -10.56
N VAL A 161 -4.04 11.13 -9.37
CA VAL A 161 -3.39 10.69 -8.12
C VAL A 161 -4.24 9.66 -7.37
N ALA A 162 -3.57 8.79 -6.62
CA ALA A 162 -4.20 7.85 -5.71
C ALA A 162 -3.67 8.07 -4.29
N LEU A 163 -4.55 8.36 -3.33
CA LEU A 163 -4.16 8.40 -1.92
C LEU A 163 -3.96 6.97 -1.42
N VAL A 164 -2.81 6.69 -0.80
CA VAL A 164 -2.54 5.42 -0.14
C VAL A 164 -2.15 5.71 1.30
N CYS A 165 -3.06 5.46 2.24
CA CYS A 165 -2.85 5.76 3.66
C CYS A 165 -2.41 4.48 4.40
N ASP A 166 -1.25 4.52 5.07
CA ASP A 166 -0.86 3.44 5.99
C ASP A 166 -1.57 3.61 7.35
N SER A 167 -1.71 2.52 8.10
CA SER A 167 -3.00 2.24 8.75
C SER A 167 -3.66 3.39 9.52
N ILE A 168 -4.87 3.77 9.09
CA ILE A 168 -5.68 4.84 9.69
C ILE A 168 -6.06 4.55 11.15
N SER A 169 -6.07 3.28 11.57
CA SER A 169 -6.29 2.89 12.98
C SER A 169 -5.27 3.50 13.92
N VAL A 170 -4.07 3.86 13.44
CA VAL A 170 -3.04 4.50 14.26
C VAL A 170 -3.48 5.87 14.76
N LEU A 171 -4.37 6.57 14.03
CA LEU A 171 -4.87 7.87 14.45
C LEU A 171 -5.69 7.81 15.75
N ASN A 172 -6.31 6.67 16.06
CA ASN A 172 -7.06 6.45 17.29
C ASN A 172 -6.19 6.47 18.56
N TYR A 173 -4.86 6.33 18.44
CA TYR A 173 -3.95 6.52 19.58
C TYR A 173 -3.77 8.00 19.95
N TYR A 174 -4.13 8.92 19.04
CA TYR A 174 -3.88 10.35 19.19
C TYR A 174 -5.16 11.18 19.31
N HIS A 175 -6.27 10.63 18.84
CA HIS A 175 -7.57 11.30 18.70
C HIS A 175 -8.71 10.36 19.05
N ASP A 176 -9.85 10.93 19.44
CA ASP A 176 -11.09 10.17 19.61
C ASP A 176 -11.62 9.67 18.26
N ASP A 177 -12.32 8.53 18.28
CA ASP A 177 -12.97 7.89 17.12
C ASP A 177 -13.72 8.90 16.23
N ASP A 178 -14.53 9.78 16.83
CA ASP A 178 -15.33 10.77 16.10
C ASP A 178 -14.49 11.78 15.31
N VAL A 179 -13.31 12.13 15.83
CA VAL A 179 -12.37 13.03 15.15
C VAL A 179 -11.74 12.30 13.96
N VAL A 180 -11.33 11.04 14.15
CA VAL A 180 -10.79 10.20 13.08
C VAL A 180 -11.83 9.97 11.98
N PHE A 181 -13.09 9.69 12.33
CA PHE A 181 -14.17 9.54 11.35
C PHE A 181 -14.40 10.81 10.53
N LYS A 182 -14.48 11.97 11.18
CA LYS A 182 -14.64 13.25 10.46
C LYS A 182 -13.47 13.52 9.53
N PHE A 183 -12.26 13.20 9.97
CA PHE A 183 -11.05 13.34 9.15
C PHE A 183 -11.07 12.42 7.94
N VAL A 184 -11.29 11.11 8.12
CA VAL A 184 -11.35 10.14 7.01
C VAL A 184 -12.49 10.48 6.04
N TYR A 185 -13.67 10.85 6.55
CA TYR A 185 -14.78 11.30 5.71
C TYR A 185 -14.43 12.56 4.90
N SER A 186 -13.74 13.52 5.52
CA SER A 186 -13.23 14.71 4.86
C SER A 186 -12.24 14.36 3.74
N LEU A 187 -11.32 13.41 3.98
CA LEU A 187 -10.37 12.93 2.97
C LEU A 187 -11.07 12.23 1.80
N THR A 188 -12.04 11.36 2.05
CA THR A 188 -12.78 10.67 0.97
C THR A 188 -13.57 11.65 0.10
N LYS A 189 -14.23 12.65 0.71
CA LYS A 189 -14.88 13.75 -0.03
C LYS A 189 -13.90 14.54 -0.86
N LEU A 190 -12.75 14.83 -0.28
CA LEU A 190 -11.69 15.58 -0.94
C LEU A 190 -11.14 14.80 -2.15
N ALA A 191 -10.81 13.52 -2.00
CA ALA A 191 -10.35 12.66 -3.08
C ALA A 191 -11.39 12.57 -4.22
N ARG A 192 -12.66 12.35 -3.90
CA ARG A 192 -13.77 12.35 -4.88
C ARG A 192 -13.89 13.66 -5.65
N LYS A 193 -13.77 14.81 -4.96
CA LYS A 193 -13.84 16.14 -5.60
C LYS A 193 -12.78 16.33 -6.69
N TYR A 194 -11.61 15.73 -6.51
CA TYR A 194 -10.49 15.83 -7.45
C TYR A 194 -10.29 14.54 -8.28
N SER A 195 -11.33 13.70 -8.40
CA SER A 195 -11.31 12.45 -9.17
C SER A 195 -10.10 11.55 -8.85
N SER A 196 -9.66 11.57 -7.60
CA SER A 196 -8.50 10.82 -7.11
C SER A 196 -8.97 9.50 -6.51
N ALA A 197 -8.26 8.41 -6.81
CA ALA A 197 -8.50 7.15 -6.13
C ALA A 197 -8.04 7.22 -4.67
N GLY A 198 -8.57 6.35 -3.81
CA GLY A 198 -8.14 6.28 -2.42
C GLY A 198 -8.14 4.87 -1.85
N PHE A 199 -7.03 4.48 -1.24
CA PHE A 199 -6.81 3.20 -0.57
C PHE A 199 -6.46 3.46 0.90
N TYR A 200 -7.38 3.13 1.79
CA TYR A 200 -7.28 3.44 3.21
C TYR A 200 -7.12 2.14 3.98
N ILE A 201 -5.89 1.85 4.41
CA ILE A 201 -5.59 0.61 5.10
C ILE A 201 -5.99 0.74 6.55
N ASN A 202 -6.54 -0.33 7.11
CA ASN A 202 -6.99 -0.38 8.48
C ASN A 202 -6.72 -1.74 9.09
N THR A 203 -6.29 -1.75 10.35
CA THR A 203 -6.07 -2.99 11.13
C THR A 203 -7.09 -3.19 12.25
N ASP A 204 -7.97 -2.22 12.47
CA ASP A 204 -9.01 -2.31 13.50
C ASP A 204 -10.37 -2.66 12.88
N SER A 205 -10.80 -3.92 13.03
CA SER A 205 -12.08 -4.41 12.52
C SER A 205 -13.31 -3.60 13.00
N GLN A 206 -13.28 -3.03 14.21
CA GLN A 206 -14.40 -2.21 14.70
C GLN A 206 -14.47 -0.88 13.96
N LEU A 207 -13.31 -0.29 13.68
CA LEU A 207 -13.18 0.93 12.89
C LEU A 207 -13.65 0.69 11.45
N SER A 208 -13.28 -0.45 10.83
CA SER A 208 -13.66 -0.80 9.45
C SER A 208 -15.18 -0.78 9.25
N GLN A 209 -15.94 -1.38 10.18
CA GLN A 209 -17.40 -1.46 10.06
C GLN A 209 -18.06 -0.07 10.03
N LYS A 210 -17.58 0.84 10.89
CA LYS A 210 -18.08 2.22 10.94
C LYS A 210 -17.60 3.04 9.74
N LEU A 211 -16.39 2.78 9.25
CA LEU A 211 -15.81 3.47 8.12
C LEU A 211 -16.41 3.06 6.78
N GLY A 212 -16.83 1.80 6.63
CA GLY A 212 -17.33 1.25 5.36
C GLY A 212 -18.41 2.09 4.69
N GLN A 213 -19.23 2.80 5.46
CA GLN A 213 -20.26 3.72 4.95
C GLN A 213 -19.71 4.95 4.19
N PHE A 214 -18.42 5.29 4.35
CA PHE A 214 -17.78 6.41 3.67
C PHE A 214 -17.09 5.99 2.37
N PHE A 215 -16.90 4.68 2.18
CA PHE A 215 -16.15 4.09 1.08
C PHE A 215 -17.10 3.45 0.07
N ASP A 216 -16.63 3.42 -1.17
CA ASP A 216 -17.35 2.76 -2.26
C ASP A 216 -17.09 1.24 -2.22
N GLU A 217 -15.91 0.84 -1.74
CA GLU A 217 -15.52 -0.56 -1.58
C GLU A 217 -14.95 -0.84 -0.18
N GLN A 218 -15.32 -2.00 0.36
CA GLN A 218 -14.74 -2.54 1.59
C GLN A 218 -14.09 -3.89 1.27
N VAL A 219 -12.77 -3.95 1.46
CA VAL A 219 -11.95 -5.11 1.12
C VAL A 219 -11.37 -5.69 2.40
N ILE A 220 -11.63 -6.98 2.66
CA ILE A 220 -11.03 -7.69 3.79
C ILE A 220 -9.94 -8.63 3.28
N LEU A 221 -8.70 -8.44 3.74
CA LEU A 221 -7.50 -9.20 3.37
C LEU A 221 -6.89 -9.84 4.62
N LYS A 222 -7.34 -11.06 4.93
CA LYS A 222 -6.81 -11.85 6.05
C LYS A 222 -5.44 -12.44 5.70
N LYS A 223 -4.60 -12.64 6.72
CA LYS A 223 -3.31 -13.32 6.57
C LYS A 223 -3.52 -14.72 5.99
N TYR A 224 -2.67 -15.07 5.04
CA TYR A 224 -2.51 -16.43 4.58
C TYR A 224 -1.56 -17.17 5.53
N LEU A 225 -2.11 -18.16 6.25
CA LEU A 225 -1.34 -19.10 7.06
C LEU A 225 -0.53 -20.05 6.17
#